data_AF-A0A9D2R816-F1
#
_entry.id   AF-A0A9D2R816-F1
#
_cell.length_a   1.000
_cell.length_b   1.000
_cell.length_c   1.000
_cell.angle_alpha   90.00
_cell.angle_beta   90.00
_cell.angle_gamma   90.00
#
_symmetry.space_group_name_H-M   'P 1'
#
loop_
_entity.id
_entity.type
_entity.pdbx_description
1 polymer ?
#
loop_
_entity_poly.entity_id
_entity_poly.type
_entity_poly.pdbx_seq_one_letter_code
_entity_poly.pdbx_strand_id
1 'polypeptide(L)'
;MGLFSKLRKKEESKEERRISIHEEAGCIYSPVNGKTAALESLQDGMFSEKILGDGIAVTPSDGEFTAPVTGTVESAFPTGHAYGIRTESGVEILIHIGLDTVELNGKGFQSHVQQGQKVKAGDPIAT
;
A
#
# COMPACT_ATOMS: atom_id res chain seq x y z
N MET A 1 -28.46 -24.76 -38.98
CA MET A 1 -28.92 -24.46 -37.61
C MET A 1 -27.83 -24.90 -36.65
N GLY A 2 -26.95 -23.96 -36.28
CA GLY A 2 -25.58 -24.23 -35.83
C GLY A 2 -25.44 -24.81 -34.42
N LEU A 3 -24.57 -25.82 -34.32
CA LEU A 3 -24.21 -26.63 -33.16
C LEU A 3 -23.22 -25.92 -32.18
N PHE A 4 -23.27 -24.59 -32.09
CA PHE A 4 -22.26 -23.80 -31.33
C PHE A 4 -22.84 -22.92 -30.21
N SER A 5 -24.06 -23.18 -29.75
CA SER A 5 -24.64 -22.51 -28.57
C SER A 5 -24.09 -23.00 -27.23
N LYS A 6 -23.18 -23.98 -27.21
CA LYS A 6 -22.63 -24.60 -25.99
C LYS A 6 -21.20 -24.19 -25.61
N LEU A 7 -20.62 -23.17 -26.23
CA LEU A 7 -19.21 -22.79 -25.99
C LEU A 7 -18.98 -21.33 -25.57
N ARG A 8 -20.01 -20.62 -25.10
CA ARG A 8 -19.85 -19.21 -24.72
C ARG A 8 -20.64 -18.81 -23.48
N LYS A 9 -20.34 -19.45 -22.36
CA LYS A 9 -20.61 -18.92 -21.01
C LYS A 9 -19.86 -19.75 -19.96
N LYS A 10 -18.56 -19.55 -19.89
CA LYS A 10 -17.74 -19.92 -18.72
C LYS A 10 -16.67 -18.84 -18.53
N GLU A 11 -17.14 -17.61 -18.43
CA GLU A 11 -16.41 -16.49 -17.86
C GLU A 11 -17.38 -15.87 -16.84
N GLU A 12 -17.58 -16.58 -15.73
CA GLU A 12 -18.32 -16.07 -14.57
C GLU A 12 -17.36 -15.98 -13.39
N SER A 13 -17.11 -14.72 -13.01
CA SER A 13 -16.72 -14.18 -11.70
C SER A 13 -15.47 -14.75 -11.01
N LYS A 14 -14.33 -14.12 -11.28
CA LYS A 14 -13.38 -13.80 -10.21
C LYS A 14 -14.01 -12.68 -9.38
N GLU A 15 -14.87 -13.04 -8.44
CA GLU A 15 -15.22 -12.16 -7.33
C GLU A 15 -13.94 -11.98 -6.52
N GLU A 16 -13.27 -10.83 -6.67
CA GLU A 16 -12.20 -10.42 -5.78
C GLU A 16 -12.77 -10.44 -4.36
N ARG A 17 -12.27 -11.34 -3.52
CA ARG A 17 -12.54 -11.27 -2.08
C ARG A 17 -11.86 -10.01 -1.55
N ARG A 18 -12.52 -8.86 -1.71
CA ARG A 18 -12.21 -7.68 -0.90
C ARG A 18 -12.47 -8.10 0.54
N ILE A 19 -11.40 -8.27 1.29
CA ILE A 19 -11.50 -8.45 2.74
C ILE A 19 -12.20 -7.20 3.24
N SER A 20 -13.42 -7.34 3.74
CA SER A 20 -14.12 -6.26 4.43
C SER A 20 -13.35 -5.98 5.71
N ILE A 21 -12.53 -4.94 5.70
CA ILE A 21 -11.76 -4.53 6.87
C ILE A 21 -12.75 -3.84 7.81
N HIS A 22 -13.03 -4.47 8.95
CA HIS A 22 -13.68 -3.78 10.04
C HIS A 22 -12.65 -2.87 10.68
N GLU A 23 -12.74 -1.57 10.35
CA GLU A 23 -11.85 -0.56 10.91
C GLU A 23 -12.11 -0.40 12.40
N GLU A 24 -11.05 -0.58 13.19
CA GLU A 24 -11.02 -0.26 14.62
C GLU A 24 -10.26 1.05 14.83
N ALA A 25 -10.81 1.92 15.68
CA ALA A 25 -10.25 3.25 15.90
C ALA A 25 -8.83 3.16 16.48
N GLY A 26 -7.87 3.79 15.81
CA GLY A 26 -6.47 3.82 16.25
C GLY A 26 -5.64 2.62 15.77
N CYS A 27 -6.21 1.70 14.99
CA CYS A 27 -5.44 0.63 14.36
C CYS A 27 -4.77 1.09 13.07
N ILE A 28 -3.55 0.60 12.86
CA ILE A 28 -2.80 0.73 11.60
C ILE A 28 -2.70 -0.67 11.02
N TYR A 29 -3.24 -0.86 9.81
CA TYR A 29 -3.21 -2.15 9.11
C TYR A 29 -1.92 -2.32 8.33
N SER A 30 -1.57 -3.57 8.01
CA SER A 30 -0.38 -3.84 7.20
C SER A 30 -0.58 -3.29 5.79
N PRO A 31 0.34 -2.47 5.25
CA PRO A 31 0.22 -1.94 3.90
C PRO A 31 0.53 -2.98 2.82
N VAL A 32 1.18 -4.09 3.17
CA VAL A 32 1.58 -5.16 2.25
C VAL A 32 1.59 -6.50 2.99
N ASN A 33 1.45 -7.62 2.27
CA ASN A 33 1.70 -8.93 2.86
C ASN A 33 3.20 -9.13 3.06
N GLY A 34 3.61 -9.71 4.19
CA GLY A 34 5.03 -9.91 4.43
C GLY A 34 5.38 -10.27 5.87
N LYS A 35 6.67 -10.16 6.18
CA LYS A 35 7.20 -10.38 7.53
C LYS A 35 7.63 -9.06 8.13
N THR A 36 7.19 -8.79 9.36
CA THR A 36 7.57 -7.59 10.10
C THR A 36 8.98 -7.71 10.67
N ALA A 37 9.71 -6.60 10.71
CA ALA A 37 10.98 -6.44 11.39
C ALA A 37 11.02 -5.09 12.13
N ALA A 38 11.88 -4.99 13.13
CA ALA A 38 12.12 -3.75 13.85
C ALA A 38 12.89 -2.75 12.95
N LEU A 39 12.61 -1.45 13.06
CA LEU A 39 13.31 -0.44 12.27
C LEU A 39 14.82 -0.46 12.54
N GLU A 40 15.22 -0.75 13.77
CA GLU A 40 16.60 -0.86 14.25
C GLU A 40 17.40 -1.95 13.52
N SER A 41 16.73 -2.88 12.83
CA SER A 41 17.38 -3.92 12.03
C SER A 41 17.77 -3.47 10.62
N LEU A 42 17.33 -2.29 10.18
CA LEU A 42 17.61 -1.74 8.86
C LEU A 42 19.03 -1.16 8.78
N GLN A 43 19.64 -1.26 7.61
CA GLN A 43 20.95 -0.66 7.31
C GLN A 43 20.82 0.77 6.77
N ASP A 44 19.92 1.56 7.35
CA ASP A 44 19.65 2.95 6.99
C ASP A 44 19.40 3.75 8.28
N GLY A 45 20.20 4.78 8.54
CA GLY A 45 20.10 5.60 9.75
C GLY A 45 18.82 6.43 9.82
N MET A 46 18.25 6.83 8.68
CA MET A 46 17.00 7.62 8.65
C MET A 46 15.85 6.84 9.31
N PHE A 47 15.79 5.53 9.06
CA PHE A 47 14.78 4.64 9.62
C PHE A 47 15.22 3.99 10.93
N SER A 48 16.44 3.45 11.00
CA SER A 48 16.90 2.69 12.18
C SER A 48 17.09 3.56 13.42
N GLU A 49 17.36 4.86 13.24
CA GLU A 49 17.41 5.85 14.33
C GLU A 49 16.07 6.57 14.56
N LYS A 50 15.01 6.17 13.84
CA LYS A 50 13.64 6.72 13.96
C LYS A 50 13.54 8.23 13.75
N ILE A 51 14.41 8.80 12.90
CA ILE A 51 14.45 10.24 12.62
C ILE A 51 13.13 10.74 12.02
N LEU A 52 12.52 9.92 11.17
CA LEU A 52 11.24 10.23 10.51
C LEU A 52 10.01 9.87 11.36
N GLY A 53 10.19 9.16 12.46
CA GLY A 53 9.12 8.64 13.32
C GLY A 53 9.33 7.19 13.73
N ASP A 54 8.48 6.72 14.66
CA ASP A 54 8.47 5.32 15.08
C ASP A 54 7.62 4.46 14.13
N GLY A 55 7.86 3.15 14.11
CA GLY A 55 7.15 2.25 13.20
C GLY A 55 7.77 0.87 13.10
N ILE A 56 7.50 0.21 11.99
CA ILE A 56 8.00 -1.14 11.67
C ILE A 56 8.45 -1.21 10.22
N ALA A 57 9.38 -2.12 9.94
CA ALA A 57 9.69 -2.53 8.57
C ALA A 57 8.88 -3.77 8.20
N VAL A 58 8.55 -3.93 6.93
CA VAL A 58 7.93 -5.15 6.40
C VAL A 58 8.73 -5.62 5.20
N THR A 59 9.22 -6.87 5.23
CA THR A 59 9.74 -7.53 4.02
C THR A 59 8.56 -8.08 3.24
N PRO A 60 8.22 -7.49 2.07
CA PRO A 60 7.02 -7.84 1.34
C PRO A 60 7.15 -9.24 0.70
N SER A 61 6.03 -9.96 0.61
CA SER A 61 5.92 -11.25 -0.10
C SER A 61 5.29 -11.13 -1.49
N ASP A 62 4.67 -9.99 -1.77
CA ASP A 62 4.09 -9.61 -3.05
C ASP A 62 4.32 -8.11 -3.31
N GLY A 63 3.87 -7.61 -4.46
CA GLY A 63 4.04 -6.21 -4.87
C GLY A 63 2.81 -5.35 -4.63
N GLU A 64 1.77 -5.82 -3.94
CA GLU A 64 0.51 -5.08 -3.81
C GLU A 64 0.49 -4.26 -2.53
N PHE A 65 0.59 -2.94 -2.66
CA PHE A 65 0.56 -2.01 -1.53
C PHE A 65 -0.82 -1.37 -1.40
N THR A 66 -1.32 -1.33 -0.19
CA THR A 66 -2.64 -0.79 0.16
C THR A 66 -2.54 0.25 1.28
N ALA A 67 -3.60 1.04 1.43
CA ALA A 67 -3.68 2.03 2.49
C ALA A 67 -3.74 1.37 3.87
N PRO A 68 -2.81 1.66 4.79
CA PRO A 68 -2.82 1.10 6.14
C PRO A 68 -3.90 1.75 7.03
N VAL A 69 -4.49 2.87 6.61
CA VAL A 69 -5.51 3.62 7.35
C VAL A 69 -6.49 4.32 6.39
N THR A 70 -7.69 4.65 6.88
CA THR A 70 -8.57 5.63 6.22
C THR A 70 -8.06 7.05 6.44
N GLY A 71 -7.98 7.85 5.38
CA GLY A 71 -7.49 9.21 5.46
C GLY A 71 -7.37 9.92 4.11
N THR A 72 -6.59 11.01 4.11
CA THR A 72 -6.23 11.77 2.91
C THR A 72 -4.77 11.52 2.57
N VAL A 73 -4.47 11.26 1.29
CA VAL A 73 -3.11 11.16 0.78
C VAL A 73 -2.51 12.57 0.73
N GLU A 74 -1.75 12.95 1.75
CA GLU A 74 -1.08 14.26 1.84
C GLU A 74 0.12 14.35 0.89
N SER A 75 0.76 13.23 0.60
CA SER A 75 1.90 13.15 -0.30
C SER A 75 1.87 11.85 -1.10
N ALA A 76 2.01 11.97 -2.42
CA ALA A 76 2.27 10.86 -3.33
C ALA A 76 3.50 11.23 -4.14
N PHE A 77 4.65 10.59 -3.86
CA PHE A 77 5.91 11.02 -4.45
C PHE A 77 5.95 10.67 -5.95
N PRO A 78 6.51 11.53 -6.83
CA PRO A 78 6.46 11.33 -8.28
C PRO A 78 7.06 10.00 -8.77
N THR A 79 8.03 9.45 -8.03
CA THR A 79 8.68 8.16 -8.34
C THR A 79 7.91 6.96 -7.77
N GLY A 80 6.74 7.14 -7.17
CA GLY A 80 5.82 6.07 -6.78
C GLY A 80 6.27 5.18 -5.60
N HIS A 81 7.41 5.48 -4.99
CA HIS A 81 8.00 4.69 -3.89
C HIS A 81 7.53 5.10 -2.50
N ALA A 82 6.89 6.27 -2.33
CA ALA A 82 6.50 6.78 -1.02
C ALA A 82 5.15 7.50 -1.01
N TYR A 83 4.42 7.33 0.09
CA TYR A 83 3.07 7.85 0.29
C TYR A 83 2.87 8.30 1.74
N GLY A 84 2.41 9.53 1.94
CA GLY A 84 1.99 10.05 3.24
C GLY A 84 0.47 10.10 3.32
N ILE A 85 -0.12 9.47 4.33
CA ILE A 85 -1.57 9.45 4.57
C ILE A 85 -1.86 10.04 5.93
N ARG A 86 -2.73 11.04 5.98
CA ARG A 86 -3.20 11.66 7.22
C ARG A 86 -4.60 11.18 7.56
N THR A 87 -4.76 10.62 8.76
CA THR A 87 -6.07 10.23 9.31
C THR A 87 -6.88 11.47 9.69
N GLU A 88 -8.20 11.30 9.87
CA GLU A 88 -9.06 12.37 10.39
C GLU A 88 -8.69 12.80 11.83
N SER A 89 -8.05 11.90 12.59
CA SER A 89 -7.50 12.21 13.92
C SER A 89 -6.19 12.99 13.90
N GLY A 90 -5.63 13.26 12.70
CA GLY A 90 -4.40 14.03 12.51
C GLY A 90 -3.11 13.22 12.60
N VAL A 91 -3.18 11.88 12.71
CA VAL A 91 -2.00 11.02 12.67
C VAL A 91 -1.54 10.90 11.21
N GLU A 92 -0.24 11.05 10.98
CA GLU A 92 0.35 10.93 9.65
C GLU A 92 1.17 9.64 9.55
N ILE A 93 0.88 8.84 8.54
CA ILE A 93 1.52 7.56 8.28
C ILE A 93 2.32 7.70 6.99
N LEU A 94 3.62 7.42 7.06
CA LEU A 94 4.51 7.35 5.90
C LEU A 94 4.73 5.89 5.50
N ILE A 95 4.42 5.57 4.25
CA ILE A 95 4.78 4.31 3.59
C ILE A 95 5.97 4.61 2.69
N HIS A 96 7.09 3.94 2.91
CA HIS A 96 8.28 4.02 2.04
C HIS A 96 8.63 2.61 1.55
N ILE A 97 8.67 2.42 0.23
CA ILE A 97 8.83 1.11 -0.40
C ILE A 97 10.30 0.91 -0.77
N GLY A 98 10.98 0.00 -0.07
CA GLY A 98 12.41 -0.28 -0.25
C GLY A 98 13.33 0.78 0.35
N LEU A 99 14.64 0.59 0.19
CA LEU A 99 15.69 1.57 0.55
C LEU A 99 16.28 2.13 -0.75
N ASP A 100 16.60 3.43 -0.77
CA ASP A 100 17.17 4.16 -1.92
C ASP A 100 16.36 4.03 -3.24
N THR A 101 15.09 3.65 -3.16
CA THR A 101 14.24 3.40 -4.35
C THR A 101 13.87 4.65 -5.12
N VAL A 102 14.09 5.83 -4.55
CA VAL A 102 14.03 7.11 -5.27
C VAL A 102 14.96 7.11 -6.49
N GLU A 103 16.12 6.46 -6.41
CA GLU A 103 17.12 6.37 -7.48
C GLU A 103 16.62 5.57 -8.70
N LEU A 104 15.59 4.74 -8.51
CA LEU A 104 14.95 3.99 -9.60
C LEU A 104 14.14 4.89 -10.53
N ASN A 105 13.93 6.17 -10.19
CA ASN A 105 13.24 7.16 -11.03
C ASN A 105 11.85 6.67 -11.49
N GLY A 106 11.11 6.01 -10.59
CA GLY A 106 9.77 5.46 -10.87
C GLY A 106 9.75 4.11 -11.58
N LYS A 107 10.90 3.53 -11.94
CA LYS A 107 10.95 2.20 -12.54
C LYS A 107 10.56 1.14 -11.51
N GLY A 108 9.60 0.30 -11.88
CA GLY A 108 9.11 -0.77 -11.01
C GLY A 108 8.00 -0.34 -10.05
N PHE A 109 7.49 0.88 -10.18
CA PHE A 109 6.34 1.36 -9.41
C PHE A 109 5.26 1.87 -10.35
N GLN A 110 4.03 1.50 -10.06
CA GLN A 110 2.81 2.08 -10.60
C GLN A 110 1.97 2.59 -9.44
N SER A 111 1.80 3.90 -9.39
CA SER A 111 0.94 4.55 -8.39
C SER A 111 -0.53 4.47 -8.80
N HIS A 112 -1.39 4.16 -7.84
CA HIS A 112 -2.85 4.10 -8.00
C HIS A 112 -3.58 5.25 -7.30
N VAL A 113 -2.83 6.14 -6.64
CA VAL A 113 -3.36 7.26 -5.87
C VAL A 113 -2.60 8.55 -6.19
N GLN A 114 -3.24 9.68 -5.91
CA GLN A 114 -2.65 11.00 -6.09
C GLN A 114 -2.79 11.84 -4.82
N GLN A 115 -1.96 12.88 -4.70
CA GLN A 115 -2.08 13.84 -3.60
C GLN A 115 -3.49 14.45 -3.54
N GLY A 116 -4.01 14.60 -2.32
CA GLY A 116 -5.35 15.09 -2.02
C GLY A 116 -6.47 14.05 -2.17
N GLN A 117 -6.16 12.83 -2.64
CA GLN A 117 -7.14 11.76 -2.74
C GLN A 117 -7.50 11.22 -1.36
N LYS A 118 -8.79 10.98 -1.13
CA LYS A 118 -9.27 10.21 0.03
C LYS A 118 -9.15 8.73 -0.25
N VAL A 119 -8.65 7.98 0.73
CA VAL A 119 -8.49 6.52 0.68
C VAL A 119 -9.10 5.90 1.93
N LYS A 120 -9.58 4.66 1.81
CA LYS A 120 -9.94 3.82 2.95
C LYS A 120 -8.85 2.80 3.23
N ALA A 121 -8.78 2.27 4.45
CA ALA A 121 -7.87 1.16 4.72
C ALA A 121 -8.11 0.00 3.72
N GLY A 122 -7.03 -0.55 3.21
CA GLY A 122 -6.97 -1.58 2.17
C GLY A 122 -7.27 -1.13 0.75
N ASP A 123 -7.55 0.14 0.49
CA ASP A 123 -7.61 0.63 -0.89
C ASP A 123 -6.21 0.52 -1.53
N PRO A 124 -6.09 0.12 -2.82
CA PRO A 124 -4.81 0.02 -3.50
C PRO A 124 -4.08 1.36 -3.58
N ILE A 125 -2.77 1.35 -3.34
CA ILE A 125 -1.90 2.52 -3.38
C ILE A 125 -0.82 2.39 -4.46
N ALA A 126 -0.14 1.24 -4.52
CA ALA A 126 0.93 1.01 -5.48
C ALA A 126 1.06 -0.47 -5.85
N THR A 127 1.61 -0.72 -7.04
CA THR A 127 2.06 -2.03 -7.52
C THR A 127 3.42 -1.94 -8.19
#